data_AF-A0A699QB58-F1
#
_entry.id   AF-A0A699QB58-F1
#
_cell.length_a   1.000
_cell.length_b   1.000
_cell.length_c   1.000
_cell.angle_alpha   90.00
_cell.angle_beta   90.00
_cell.angle_gamma   90.00
#
_symmetry.space_group_name_H-M   'P 1'
#
loop_
_entity.id
_entity.type
_entity.pdbx_description
1 polymer ?
#
loop_
_entity_poly.entity_id
_entity_poly.type
_entity_poly.pdbx_seq_one_letter_code
_entity_poly.pdbx_strand_id
1 'polypeptide(L)'
;MTGNRALLTNFVENFLGTVRFGNNDFVVIAGYGDVVIGSMTIKKVYYVEGLGHNLFRVGQFCDKGLKVAFRKSTCFVRNEDGVYLLT
;
A
#
# COMPACT_ATOMS: atom_id res chain seq x y z
N MET A 1 -3.15 0.37 -2.15
CA MET A 1 -4.05 -0.74 -2.56
C MET A 1 -3.22 -2.00 -2.65
N THR A 2 -3.80 -3.15 -2.32
CA THR A 2 -3.12 -4.46 -2.39
C THR A 2 -4.04 -5.48 -3.03
N GLY A 3 -3.50 -6.37 -3.85
CA GLY A 3 -4.18 -7.59 -4.28
C GLY A 3 -3.81 -8.81 -3.45
N ASN A 4 -2.87 -8.64 -2.52
CA ASN A 4 -2.51 -9.68 -1.57
C ASN A 4 -3.25 -9.46 -0.25
N ARG A 5 -4.28 -10.27 -0.02
CA ARG A 5 -5.11 -10.26 1.20
C ARG A 5 -4.34 -10.63 2.45
N ALA A 6 -3.28 -11.43 2.34
CA ALA A 6 -2.47 -11.88 3.48
C ALA A 6 -1.64 -10.75 4.11
N LEU A 7 -1.43 -9.64 3.38
CA LEU A 7 -0.74 -8.46 3.92
C LEU A 7 -1.64 -7.60 4.83
N LEU A 8 -2.95 -7.87 4.87
CA LEU A 8 -3.92 -7.06 5.58
C LEU A 8 -4.25 -7.65 6.94
N THR A 9 -4.02 -6.83 7.97
CA THR A 9 -4.51 -7.02 9.34
C THR A 9 -5.78 -6.18 9.53
N ASN A 10 -6.57 -6.47 10.58
CA ASN A 10 -7.82 -5.74 10.87
C ASN A 10 -8.76 -5.63 9.65
N PHE A 11 -8.81 -6.67 8.81
CA PHE A 11 -9.52 -6.60 7.55
C PHE A 11 -11.03 -6.56 7.77
N VAL A 12 -11.67 -5.62 7.09
CA VAL A 12 -13.12 -5.51 6.98
C VAL A 12 -13.49 -5.79 5.53
N GLU A 13 -14.21 -6.88 5.34
CA GLU A 13 -14.84 -7.20 4.06
C GLU A 13 -16.04 -6.28 3.86
N ASN A 14 -16.03 -5.47 2.80
CA ASN A 14 -17.12 -4.58 2.46
C ASN A 14 -16.98 -4.13 1.01
N PHE A 15 -18.10 -4.05 0.28
CA PHE A 15 -18.14 -3.44 -1.03
C PHE A 15 -18.04 -1.92 -0.89
N LEU A 16 -16.93 -1.34 -1.34
CA LEU A 16 -16.68 0.11 -1.22
C LEU A 16 -16.79 0.86 -2.55
N GLY A 17 -16.78 0.14 -3.68
CA GLY A 17 -16.82 0.73 -5.03
C GLY A 17 -15.91 -0.01 -6.00
N THR A 18 -15.60 0.63 -7.13
CA THR A 18 -14.73 0.09 -8.18
C THR A 18 -13.54 0.99 -8.45
N VAL A 19 -12.43 0.38 -8.87
CA VAL A 19 -11.24 1.06 -9.39
C VAL A 19 -11.20 0.85 -10.90
N ARG A 20 -10.96 1.92 -11.65
CA ARG A 20 -10.69 1.86 -13.09
C ARG A 20 -9.19 1.84 -13.33
N PHE A 21 -8.70 0.85 -14.07
CA PHE A 21 -7.32 0.76 -14.48
C PHE A 21 -7.05 1.58 -15.75
N GLY A 22 -5.76 1.81 -16.05
CA GLY A 22 -5.33 2.55 -17.23
C GLY A 22 -5.74 1.90 -18.56
N ASN A 23 -6.06 0.59 -18.55
CA ASN A 23 -6.59 -0.14 -19.69
C ASN A 23 -8.14 -0.08 -19.78
N ASN A 24 -8.79 0.76 -18.97
CA ASN A 24 -10.24 0.92 -18.84
C ASN A 24 -11.01 -0.22 -18.17
N ASP A 25 -10.34 -1.25 -17.66
CA ASP A 25 -11.00 -2.28 -16.88
C ASP A 25 -11.42 -1.76 -15.51
N PHE A 26 -12.51 -2.32 -14.98
CA PHE A 26 -13.00 -2.01 -13.65
C PHE A 26 -12.90 -3.23 -12.75
N VAL A 27 -12.39 -3.02 -11.53
CA VAL A 27 -12.32 -4.08 -10.51
C VAL A 27 -12.89 -3.59 -9.19
N VAL A 28 -13.53 -4.50 -8.47
CA VAL A 28 -14.19 -4.22 -7.20
C VAL A 28 -13.17 -4.06 -6.07
N ILE A 29 -13.39 -3.06 -5.22
CA ILE A 29 -12.76 -2.96 -3.91
C ILE A 29 -13.54 -3.86 -2.95
N ALA A 30 -12.99 -5.02 -2.62
CA ALA A 30 -13.66 -6.03 -1.79
C ALA A 30 -13.55 -5.76 -0.28
N GLY A 31 -12.70 -4.81 0.13
CA GLY A 31 -12.61 -4.40 1.51
C GLY A 31 -11.39 -3.53 1.79
N TYR A 32 -11.05 -3.38 3.06
CA TYR A 32 -9.85 -2.69 3.49
C TYR A 32 -9.29 -3.30 4.76
N GLY A 33 -8.01 -3.08 5.00
CA GLY A 33 -7.35 -3.42 6.26
C GLY A 33 -6.10 -2.59 6.45
N ASP A 34 -5.32 -2.92 7.45
CA ASP A 34 -4.08 -2.22 7.77
C ASP A 34 -2.87 -3.05 7.33
N VAL A 35 -1.86 -2.39 6.77
CA VAL A 35 -0.57 -3.00 6.44
C VAL A 35 0.46 -2.55 7.47
N VAL A 36 1.13 -3.51 8.10
CA VAL A 36 2.20 -3.25 9.08
C VAL A 36 3.55 -3.55 8.42
N ILE A 37 4.47 -2.60 8.50
CA ILE A 37 5.81 -2.65 7.90
C ILE A 37 6.80 -2.16 8.96
N GLY A 38 7.49 -3.11 9.61
CA GLY A 38 8.31 -2.79 10.78
C GLY A 38 7.47 -2.09 11.86
N SER A 39 7.90 -0.91 12.30
CA SER A 39 7.16 -0.07 13.26
C SER A 39 6.07 0.80 12.62
N MET A 40 5.97 0.86 11.29
CA MET A 40 4.99 1.68 10.59
C MET A 40 3.71 0.91 10.31
N THR A 41 2.56 1.55 10.51
CA THR A 41 1.26 1.05 10.04
C THR A 41 0.66 1.97 8.99
N ILE A 42 0.27 1.43 7.85
CA ILE A 42 -0.52 2.12 6.82
C ILE A 42 -1.98 1.69 7.01
N LYS A 43 -2.79 2.63 7.49
CA LYS A 43 -4.20 2.36 7.79
C LYS A 43 -5.07 2.39 6.54
N LYS A 44 -6.16 1.62 6.57
CA LYS A 44 -7.21 1.62 5.52
C LYS A 44 -6.67 1.42 4.10
N VAL A 45 -5.80 0.44 3.93
CA VAL A 45 -5.35 -0.03 2.60
C VAL A 45 -6.46 -0.83 1.96
N TYR A 46 -6.97 -0.34 0.82
CA TYR A 46 -7.98 -1.05 0.05
C TYR A 46 -7.45 -2.36 -0.57
N TYR A 47 -8.26 -3.41 -0.43
CA TYR A 47 -8.08 -4.70 -1.06
C TYR A 47 -8.85 -4.74 -2.38
N VAL A 48 -8.15 -5.09 -3.46
CA VAL A 48 -8.70 -5.22 -4.80
C VAL A 48 -8.33 -6.61 -5.29
N GLU A 49 -9.33 -7.49 -5.43
CA GLU A 49 -9.11 -8.85 -5.88
C GLU A 49 -8.50 -8.87 -7.29
N GLY A 50 -7.51 -9.72 -7.54
CA GLY A 50 -6.83 -9.78 -8.83
C GLY A 50 -5.85 -8.64 -9.14
N LEU A 51 -5.62 -7.70 -8.21
CA LEU A 51 -4.59 -6.68 -8.40
C LEU A 51 -3.18 -7.30 -8.33
N GLY A 52 -2.51 -7.41 -9.49
CA GLY A 52 -1.21 -8.09 -9.59
C GLY A 52 -0.05 -7.44 -8.83
N HIS A 53 -0.14 -6.14 -8.51
CA HIS A 53 0.92 -5.42 -7.80
C HIS A 53 0.36 -4.52 -6.70
N ASN A 54 1.08 -4.43 -5.57
CA ASN A 54 0.72 -3.52 -4.50
C ASN A 54 1.10 -2.08 -4.87
N LEU A 55 0.19 -1.16 -4.60
CA LEU A 55 0.34 0.25 -4.93
C LEU A 55 0.36 1.07 -3.64
N PHE A 56 1.53 1.64 -3.31
CA PHE A 56 1.71 2.58 -2.21
C PHE A 56 1.96 3.99 -2.76
N ARG A 57 1.34 5.01 -2.16
CA ARG A 57 1.59 6.40 -2.56
C ARG A 57 2.80 6.93 -1.80
N VAL A 58 3.81 7.37 -2.53
CA VAL A 58 5.06 7.94 -1.97
C VAL A 58 4.78 9.08 -1.00
N GLY A 59 3.87 9.99 -1.35
CA GLY A 59 3.47 11.10 -0.49
C GLY A 59 3.02 10.67 0.91
N GLN A 60 2.35 9.52 1.06
CA GLN A 60 1.92 9.03 2.37
C GLN A 60 3.09 8.68 3.30
N PHE A 61 4.25 8.33 2.74
CA PHE A 61 5.46 8.10 3.51
C PHE A 61 6.09 9.45 3.91
N CYS A 62 6.17 10.39 2.96
CA CYS A 62 6.71 11.73 3.21
C CYS A 62 5.89 12.51 4.24
N ASP A 63 4.56 12.41 4.19
CA ASP A 63 3.64 13.05 5.14
C ASP A 63 3.85 12.53 6.58
N LYS A 64 4.45 11.35 6.73
CA LYS A 64 4.83 10.75 8.02
C LYS A 64 6.30 11.00 8.40
N GLY A 65 6.98 11.90 7.70
CA GLY A 65 8.39 12.23 7.95
C GLY A 65 9.39 11.20 7.43
N LEU A 66 8.94 10.19 6.67
CA LEU A 66 9.84 9.17 6.14
C LEU A 66 10.56 9.67 4.89
N LYS A 67 11.83 9.31 4.76
CA LYS A 67 12.65 9.61 3.57
C LYS A 67 12.52 8.49 2.57
N VAL A 68 12.08 8.83 1.36
CA VAL A 68 11.97 7.90 0.23
C VAL A 68 13.08 8.19 -0.77
N ALA A 69 13.86 7.17 -1.14
CA ALA A 69 14.94 7.27 -2.11
C ALA A 69 14.77 6.21 -3.21
N PHE A 70 14.89 6.63 -4.46
CA PHE A 70 14.78 5.74 -5.62
C PHE A 70 16.15 5.43 -6.21
N ARG A 71 16.36 4.19 -6.61
CA ARG A 71 17.36 3.77 -7.59
C ARG A 71 16.63 3.14 -8.78
N LYS A 72 17.38 2.82 -9.85
CA LYS A 72 16.84 2.33 -11.13
C LYS A 72 15.69 1.31 -10.99
N SER A 73 15.80 0.37 -10.06
CA SER A 73 14.81 -0.70 -9.85
C SER A 73 14.43 -0.92 -8.37
N THR A 74 14.81 -0.02 -7.47
CA THR A 74 14.57 -0.20 -6.03
C THR A 74 14.11 1.10 -5.38
N CYS A 75 13.27 0.98 -4.35
CA CYS A 75 12.77 2.10 -3.57
C CYS A 75 13.07 1.83 -2.10
N PHE A 76 13.78 2.76 -1.45
CA PHE A 76 14.10 2.68 -0.04
C PHE A 76 13.23 3.64 0.73
N VAL A 77 12.62 3.18 1.82
CA VAL A 77 11.93 4.04 2.79
C VAL A 77 12.66 3.95 4.12
N ARG A 78 13.09 5.09 4.66
CA ARG A 78 13.80 5.18 5.93
C ARG A 78 13.12 6.12 6.90
N ASN A 79 13.23 5.83 8.20
CA ASN A 79 12.85 6.75 9.25
C ASN A 79 13.95 7.82 9.50
N GLU A 80 13.71 8.71 10.45
CA GLU A 80 14.64 9.78 10.81
C GLU A 80 15.99 9.27 11.34
N ASP A 81 15.99 8.12 12.03
CA ASP A 81 17.18 7.44 12.54
C ASP A 81 18.00 6.73 11.45
N GLY A 82 17.52 6.73 10.20
CA GLY A 82 18.18 6.07 9.07
C GLY A 82 17.90 4.57 8.94
N VAL A 83 16.99 4.01 9.74
CA VAL A 83 16.56 2.61 9.67
C VAL A 83 15.70 2.38 8.43
N TYR A 84 16.00 1.33 7.66
CA TYR A 84 15.20 0.93 6.50
C TYR A 84 13.93 0.21 6.93
N LEU A 85 12.79 0.71 6.45
CA LEU A 85 11.46 0.11 6.64
C LEU A 85 11.02 -0.68 5.40
N LEU A 86 11.45 -0.23 4.21
CA LEU A 86 11.22 -0.90 2.92
C LEU A 86 12.49 -0.82 2.07
N THR A 87 12.73 -1.86 1.28
CA THR A 87 13.84 -1.98 0.33
C THR A 87 13.34 -2.56 -0.98
#